data_AF-A0A2W5SNB5-F1
#
_entry.id   AF-A0A2W5SNB5-F1
#
_cell.length_a   1.000
_cell.length_b   1.000
_cell.length_c   1.000
_cell.angle_alpha   90.00
_cell.angle_beta   90.00
_cell.angle_gamma   90.00
#
_symmetry.space_group_name_H-M   'P 1'
#
loop_
_entity.id
_entity.type
_entity.pdbx_description
1 polymer ?
#
loop_
_entity_poly.entity_id
_entity_poly.type
_entity_poly.pdbx_seq_one_letter_code
_entity_poly.pdbx_strand_id
1 'polypeptide(L)'
;MHVAALSEKHLGELHLATERALQQWAKDIFAPTEILAAMERVLLFLRQNGGAAKQARQVASLAFIVGEQLVQLDGWKWMSVSEDGSLNPAIVSADGKRAVLMVDAMTVLVTGKGSVGALVRACRENSSHELVVTL
;
A
#
# COMPACT_ATOMS: atom_id res chain seq x y z
N MET A 1 -0.10 -0.06 -24.41
CA MET A 1 0.74 0.96 -23.74
C MET A 1 1.69 0.21 -22.81
N HIS A 2 3.00 0.32 -22.97
CA HIS A 2 3.97 -0.42 -22.13
C HIS A 2 4.09 0.28 -20.78
N VAL A 3 3.50 -0.30 -19.73
CA VAL A 3 3.68 0.18 -18.36
C VAL A 3 5.02 -0.36 -17.85
N ALA A 4 5.95 0.54 -17.54
CA ALA A 4 7.31 0.16 -17.15
C ALA A 4 7.40 -0.11 -15.64
N ALA A 5 8.27 -1.05 -15.27
CA ALA A 5 8.69 -1.20 -13.88
C ALA A 5 9.36 0.10 -13.39
N LEU A 6 9.27 0.37 -12.08
CA LEU A 6 9.96 1.51 -11.49
C LEU A 6 11.47 1.38 -11.68
N SER A 7 12.12 2.52 -11.95
CA SER A 7 13.59 2.59 -12.03
C SER A 7 14.22 2.29 -10.66
N GLU A 8 15.50 1.88 -10.64
CA GLU A 8 16.23 1.64 -9.38
C GLU A 8 16.23 2.86 -8.46
N LYS A 9 16.32 4.07 -9.04
CA LYS A 9 16.23 5.32 -8.28
C LYS A 9 14.86 5.42 -7.59
N HIS A 10 13.78 5.17 -8.32
CA HIS A 10 12.43 5.24 -7.75
C HIS A 10 12.21 4.14 -6.71
N LEU A 11 12.72 2.92 -6.92
CA LEU A 11 12.68 1.84 -5.93
C LEU A 11 13.46 2.21 -4.67
N GLY A 12 14.62 2.87 -4.80
CA GLY A 12 15.39 3.36 -3.65
C GLY A 12 14.66 4.46 -2.87
N GLU A 13 14.01 5.39 -3.56
CA GLU A 13 13.17 6.44 -2.93
C GLU A 13 11.96 5.83 -2.21
N LEU A 14 11.31 4.83 -2.81
CA LEU A 14 10.24 4.07 -2.19
C LEU A 14 10.72 3.34 -0.95
N HIS A 15 11.83 2.62 -1.05
CA HIS A 15 12.39 1.86 0.07
C HIS A 15 12.71 2.79 1.23
N LEU A 16 13.35 3.94 0.96
CA LEU A 16 13.64 4.95 1.97
C LEU A 16 12.38 5.55 2.60
N ALA A 17 11.33 5.78 1.81
CA ALA A 17 10.05 6.25 2.32
C ALA A 17 9.37 5.20 3.22
N THR A 18 9.42 3.93 2.83
CA THR A 18 8.96 2.80 3.64
C THR A 18 9.77 2.68 4.91
N GLU A 19 11.10 2.70 4.85
CA GLU A 19 11.96 2.63 6.03
C GLU A 19 11.68 3.77 6.99
N ARG A 20 11.51 5.00 6.50
CA ARG A 20 11.12 6.14 7.34
C ARG A 20 9.75 5.94 7.97
N ALA A 21 8.79 5.42 7.20
CA ALA A 21 7.47 5.09 7.70
C ALA A 21 7.55 3.99 8.77
N LEU A 22 8.33 2.93 8.55
CA LEU A 22 8.54 1.86 9.51
C LEU A 22 9.28 2.35 10.76
N GLN A 23 10.38 3.10 10.63
CA GLN A 23 11.15 3.63 11.76
C GLN A 23 10.33 4.59 12.62
N GLN A 24 9.46 5.38 12.01
CA GLN A 24 8.55 6.25 12.75
C GLN A 24 7.52 5.44 13.56
N TRP A 25 7.25 4.17 13.21
CA TRP A 25 6.10 3.39 13.70
C TRP A 25 6.46 2.13 14.49
N ALA A 26 7.55 1.47 14.13
CA ALA A 26 7.99 0.18 14.63
C ALA A 26 9.42 0.34 15.18
N LYS A 27 9.52 0.46 16.51
CA LYS A 27 10.81 0.38 17.21
C LYS A 27 11.37 -1.05 17.24
N ASP A 28 10.53 -2.05 16.92
CA ASP A 28 10.86 -3.47 16.93
C ASP A 28 10.65 -4.10 15.54
N ILE A 29 11.45 -5.12 15.21
CA ILE A 29 11.33 -5.87 13.95
C ILE A 29 10.15 -6.83 14.08
N PHE A 30 9.06 -6.52 13.40
CA PHE A 30 7.85 -7.35 13.34
C PHE A 30 7.86 -8.25 12.11
N ALA A 31 7.27 -9.45 12.20
CA ALA A 31 6.97 -10.25 11.03
C ALA A 31 5.94 -9.54 10.13
N PRO A 32 5.90 -9.78 8.80
CA PRO A 32 4.99 -9.06 7.90
C PRO A 32 3.51 -9.09 8.30
N THR A 33 3.03 -10.21 8.83
CA THR A 33 1.66 -10.37 9.31
C THR A 33 1.38 -9.56 10.59
N GLU A 34 2.37 -9.42 11.47
CA GLU A 34 2.28 -8.61 12.68
C GLU A 34 2.25 -7.11 12.34
N ILE A 35 3.01 -6.70 11.31
CA ILE A 35 2.95 -5.34 10.75
C ILE A 35 1.53 -5.06 10.25
N LEU A 36 0.93 -5.96 9.47
CA LEU A 36 -0.44 -5.78 8.98
C LEU A 36 -1.47 -5.67 10.11
N ALA A 37 -1.34 -6.49 11.16
CA ALA A 37 -2.21 -6.40 12.35
C ALA A 37 -2.01 -5.09 13.14
N ALA A 38 -0.79 -4.57 13.19
CA ALA A 38 -0.51 -3.24 13.74
C ALA A 38 -1.12 -2.12 12.88
N MET A 39 -1.05 -2.23 11.55
CA MET A 39 -1.64 -1.25 10.63
C MET A 39 -3.16 -1.17 10.79
N GLU A 40 -3.84 -2.29 11.05
CA GLU A 40 -5.29 -2.30 11.31
C GLU A 40 -5.67 -1.41 12.51
N ARG A 41 -4.86 -1.46 13.58
CA ARG A 41 -5.08 -0.63 14.78
C ARG A 41 -4.87 0.85 14.48
N VAL A 42 -3.88 1.18 13.65
CA VAL A 42 -3.63 2.57 13.27
C VAL A 42 -4.70 3.10 12.31
N LEU A 43 -5.15 2.29 11.37
CA LEU A 43 -6.28 2.62 10.49
C LEU A 43 -7.52 2.98 11.32
N LEU A 44 -7.82 2.18 12.35
CA LEU A 44 -8.92 2.46 13.28
C LEU A 44 -8.70 3.77 14.05
N PHE A 45 -7.50 3.98 14.60
CA PHE A 45 -7.17 5.21 15.31
C PHE A 45 -7.33 6.45 14.41
N LEU A 46 -6.87 6.38 13.17
CA LEU A 46 -6.95 7.47 12.21
C LEU A 46 -8.38 7.83 11.82
N ARG A 47 -9.25 6.83 11.64
CA ARG A 47 -10.68 7.04 11.41
C ARG A 47 -11.35 7.77 12.58
N GLN A 48 -10.95 7.42 13.80
CA GLN A 48 -11.56 7.94 15.02
C GLN A 48 -11.03 9.33 15.42
N ASN A 49 -9.77 9.66 15.08
CA ASN A 49 -9.07 10.83 15.65
C ASN A 49 -8.41 11.75 14.60
N GLY A 50 -8.46 11.42 13.30
CA GLY A 50 -7.73 12.15 12.28
C GLY A 50 -8.49 13.35 11.71
N GLY A 51 -7.84 14.52 11.67
CA GLY A 51 -8.25 15.62 10.79
C GLY A 51 -7.72 15.39 9.37
N ALA A 52 -8.49 15.75 8.33
CA ALA A 52 -8.18 15.45 6.92
C ALA A 52 -6.73 15.79 6.50
N ALA A 53 -6.21 16.96 6.92
CA ALA A 53 -4.83 17.37 6.60
C ALA A 53 -3.75 16.53 7.30
N LYS A 54 -4.01 16.02 8.52
CA LYS A 54 -3.08 15.13 9.24
C LYS A 54 -3.11 13.70 8.70
N GLN A 55 -4.26 13.27 8.17
CA GLN A 55 -4.42 11.93 7.59
C GLN A 55 -3.65 11.78 6.28
N ALA A 56 -3.56 12.82 5.43
CA ALA A 56 -2.93 12.72 4.10
C ALA A 56 -1.48 12.17 4.12
N ARG A 57 -0.64 12.65 5.03
CA ARG A 57 0.74 12.11 5.16
C ARG A 57 0.75 10.67 5.69
N GLN A 58 -0.15 10.33 6.60
CA GLN A 58 -0.20 8.99 7.18
C GLN A 58 -0.77 7.96 6.20
N VAL A 59 -1.70 8.36 5.33
CA VAL A 59 -2.24 7.52 4.25
C VAL A 59 -1.11 7.05 3.32
N ALA A 60 -0.23 7.96 2.90
CA ALA A 60 0.91 7.58 2.05
C ALA A 60 1.84 6.59 2.76
N SER A 61 2.20 6.86 4.03
CA SER A 61 3.02 5.94 4.83
C SER A 61 2.39 4.55 4.98
N LEU A 62 1.09 4.48 5.28
CA LEU A 62 0.34 3.23 5.37
C LEU A 62 0.34 2.48 4.03
N ALA A 63 0.15 3.21 2.92
CA ALA A 63 0.10 2.63 1.58
C ALA A 63 1.41 1.93 1.23
N PHE A 64 2.54 2.57 1.52
CA PHE A 64 3.85 1.97 1.30
C PHE A 64 4.10 0.76 2.19
N ILE A 65 3.79 0.85 3.48
CA ILE A 65 3.99 -0.28 4.40
C ILE A 65 3.17 -1.50 3.96
N VAL A 66 1.88 -1.32 3.67
CA VAL A 66 1.00 -2.42 3.24
C VAL A 66 1.44 -2.96 1.88
N GLY A 67 1.85 -2.09 0.95
CA GLY A 67 2.34 -2.51 -0.37
C GLY A 67 3.60 -3.36 -0.26
N GLU A 68 4.54 -2.95 0.59
CA GLU A 68 5.75 -3.72 0.89
C GLU A 68 5.44 -5.07 1.55
N GLN A 69 4.44 -5.14 2.43
CA GLN A 69 4.02 -6.43 2.98
C GLN A 69 3.48 -7.36 1.89
N LEU A 70 2.73 -6.84 0.91
CA LEU A 70 2.22 -7.64 -0.21
C LEU A 70 3.34 -8.09 -1.17
N VAL A 71 4.37 -7.26 -1.36
CA VAL A 71 5.59 -7.64 -2.08
C VAL A 71 6.28 -8.81 -1.36
N GLN A 72 6.46 -8.71 -0.04
CA GLN A 72 7.15 -9.73 0.75
C GLN A 72 6.36 -11.03 0.92
N LEU A 73 5.03 -10.94 1.12
CA LEU A 73 4.17 -12.09 1.41
C LEU A 73 3.75 -12.86 0.16
N ASP A 74 3.42 -12.14 -0.91
CA ASP A 74 2.74 -12.72 -2.07
C ASP A 74 3.47 -12.42 -3.40
N GLY A 75 4.67 -11.83 -3.35
CA GLY A 75 5.52 -11.62 -4.52
C GLY A 75 5.02 -10.54 -5.50
N TRP A 76 4.18 -9.61 -5.01
CA TRP A 76 3.74 -8.45 -5.78
C TRP A 76 4.93 -7.56 -6.17
N LYS A 77 4.75 -6.68 -7.15
CA LYS A 77 5.81 -5.79 -7.66
C LYS A 77 5.32 -4.37 -7.78
N TRP A 78 6.12 -3.42 -7.30
CA TRP A 78 5.84 -2.01 -7.53
C TRP A 78 5.98 -1.63 -9.00
N MET A 79 5.03 -0.83 -9.48
CA MET A 79 4.98 -0.27 -10.81
C MET A 79 4.57 1.20 -10.76
N SER A 80 5.09 2.00 -11.70
CA SER A 80 4.60 3.36 -11.89
C SER A 80 3.36 3.31 -12.77
N VAL A 81 2.30 3.99 -12.37
CA VAL A 81 1.15 4.22 -13.25
C VAL A 81 1.02 5.72 -13.47
N SER A 82 1.49 6.21 -14.62
CA SER A 82 1.28 7.60 -14.99
C SER A 82 1.44 7.80 -16.49
N GLU A 83 0.53 8.59 -17.06
CA GLU A 83 0.61 9.10 -18.44
C GLU A 83 1.37 10.44 -18.52
N ASP A 84 1.47 11.17 -17.40
CA ASP A 84 1.96 12.55 -17.30
C ASP A 84 3.37 12.69 -16.68
N GLY A 85 4.02 11.56 -16.33
CA GLY A 85 5.31 11.53 -15.64
C GLY A 85 5.24 11.74 -14.12
N SER A 86 4.04 11.84 -13.53
CA SER A 86 3.86 11.79 -12.08
C SER A 86 4.12 10.39 -11.51
N LEU A 87 4.54 10.31 -10.26
CA LEU A 87 4.83 9.03 -9.61
C LEU A 87 3.58 8.59 -8.83
N ASN A 88 2.72 7.79 -9.46
CA ASN A 88 1.63 7.10 -8.76
C ASN A 88 2.01 5.63 -8.52
N PRO A 89 2.43 5.27 -7.30
CA PRO A 89 2.94 3.94 -7.01
C PRO A 89 1.77 2.95 -6.92
N ALA A 90 1.70 2.05 -7.91
CA ALA A 90 0.84 0.88 -7.89
C ALA A 90 1.66 -0.36 -7.52
N ILE A 91 1.00 -1.38 -7.01
CA ILE A 91 1.55 -2.74 -7.00
C ILE A 91 0.77 -3.62 -7.96
N VAL A 92 1.48 -4.50 -8.65
CA VAL A 92 0.92 -5.48 -9.59
C VAL A 92 1.23 -6.88 -9.08
N SER A 93 0.25 -7.78 -9.20
CA SER A 93 0.39 -9.17 -8.78
C SER A 93 1.50 -9.87 -9.56
N ALA A 94 2.10 -10.91 -8.96
CA ALA A 94 3.19 -11.66 -9.58
C ALA A 94 2.85 -12.22 -10.99
N ASP A 95 1.58 -12.53 -11.23
CA ASP A 95 1.05 -13.02 -12.51
C ASP A 95 0.67 -11.90 -13.50
N GLY A 96 0.81 -10.63 -13.11
CA GLY A 96 0.51 -9.48 -13.95
C GLY A 96 -0.98 -9.22 -14.21
N LYS A 97 -1.89 -9.95 -13.57
CA LYS A 97 -3.34 -9.87 -13.87
C LYS A 97 -4.10 -8.87 -13.01
N ARG A 98 -3.48 -8.36 -11.95
CA ARG A 98 -4.16 -7.50 -10.98
C ARG A 98 -3.26 -6.37 -10.55
N ALA A 99 -3.87 -5.23 -10.25
CA ALA A 99 -3.19 -4.06 -9.75
C ALA A 99 -3.94 -3.42 -8.59
N VAL A 100 -3.18 -2.77 -7.70
CA VAL A 100 -3.71 -1.94 -6.61
C VAL A 100 -2.99 -0.60 -6.61
N LEU A 101 -3.77 0.48 -6.67
CA LEU A 101 -3.30 1.83 -6.39
C LEU A 101 -3.28 2.01 -4.87
N MET A 102 -2.12 1.79 -4.24
CA MET A 102 -2.03 1.63 -2.79
C MET A 102 -2.48 2.87 -2.01
N VAL A 103 -2.18 4.06 -2.54
CA VAL A 103 -2.58 5.33 -1.92
C VAL A 103 -4.09 5.50 -1.97
N ASP A 104 -4.72 5.18 -3.10
CA ASP A 104 -6.17 5.27 -3.25
C ASP A 104 -6.87 4.25 -2.34
N ALA A 105 -6.36 3.01 -2.32
CA ALA A 105 -6.86 1.97 -1.43
C ALA A 105 -6.78 2.39 0.04
N MET A 106 -5.65 2.93 0.50
CA MET A 106 -5.53 3.43 1.86
C MET A 106 -6.40 4.66 2.13
N THR A 107 -6.58 5.55 1.16
CA THR A 107 -7.46 6.71 1.28
C THR A 107 -8.90 6.27 1.51
N VAL A 108 -9.39 5.31 0.70
CA VAL A 108 -10.73 4.73 0.85
C VAL A 108 -10.85 4.03 2.19
N LEU A 109 -9.83 3.29 2.64
CA LEU A 109 -9.85 2.67 3.96
C LEU A 109 -9.89 3.74 5.07
N VAL A 110 -9.08 4.78 5.03
CA VAL A 110 -9.04 5.80 6.11
C VAL A 110 -10.32 6.64 6.16
N THR A 111 -10.92 6.96 5.01
CA THR A 111 -12.12 7.82 4.93
C THR A 111 -13.44 7.06 4.94
N GLY A 112 -13.42 5.77 4.58
CA GLY A 112 -14.59 4.91 4.47
C GLY A 112 -14.61 3.75 5.47
N LYS A 113 -15.33 2.68 5.10
CA LYS A 113 -15.44 1.43 5.88
C LYS A 113 -14.65 0.33 5.19
N GLY A 114 -13.83 -0.39 5.95
CA GLY A 114 -13.02 -1.51 5.44
C GLY A 114 -11.92 -1.91 6.41
N SER A 115 -11.04 -2.81 6.01
CA SER A 115 -9.87 -3.21 6.81
C SER A 115 -8.67 -3.50 5.90
N VAL A 116 -7.47 -3.32 6.44
CA VAL A 116 -6.23 -3.76 5.77
C VAL A 116 -6.29 -5.27 5.54
N GLY A 117 -6.83 -6.02 6.51
CA GLY A 117 -7.01 -7.47 6.37
C GLY A 117 -7.90 -7.87 5.19
N ALA A 118 -8.99 -7.12 4.92
CA ALA A 118 -9.85 -7.39 3.77
C ALA A 118 -9.16 -7.08 2.44
N LEU A 119 -8.38 -5.98 2.37
CA LEU A 119 -7.57 -5.66 1.20
C LEU A 119 -6.57 -6.79 0.90
N VAL A 120 -5.79 -7.21 1.90
CA VAL A 120 -4.79 -8.27 1.75
C VAL A 120 -5.45 -9.57 1.31
N ARG A 121 -6.63 -9.90 1.86
CA ARG A 121 -7.39 -11.07 1.45
C ARG A 121 -7.84 -10.99 0.00
N ALA A 122 -8.38 -9.84 -0.44
CA ALA A 122 -8.76 -9.62 -1.84
C ALA A 122 -7.56 -9.77 -2.79
N CYS A 123 -6.39 -9.28 -2.39
CA CYS A 123 -5.13 -9.47 -3.12
C CYS A 123 -4.73 -10.95 -3.23
N ARG A 124 -5.17 -11.85 -2.34
CA ARG A 124 -4.79 -13.27 -2.37
C ARG A 124 -5.83 -14.18 -3.01
N GLU A 125 -7.12 -13.90 -2.81
CA GLU A 125 -8.21 -14.79 -3.22
C GLU A 125 -8.60 -14.71 -4.70
N ASN A 126 -7.87 -13.93 -5.52
CA ASN A 126 -8.23 -13.67 -6.92
C ASN A 126 -9.63 -13.07 -7.09
N SER A 127 -10.14 -12.42 -6.05
CA SER A 127 -11.46 -11.76 -6.03
C SER A 127 -11.34 -10.34 -6.57
N SER A 128 -12.23 -9.96 -7.49
CA SER A 128 -12.39 -8.57 -7.90
C SER A 128 -13.02 -7.78 -6.75
N HIS A 129 -12.29 -6.80 -6.23
CA HIS A 129 -12.76 -5.87 -5.22
C HIS A 129 -12.60 -4.45 -5.76
N GLU A 130 -13.41 -3.50 -5.27
CA GLU A 130 -13.34 -2.08 -5.69
C GLU A 130 -11.92 -1.49 -5.56
N LEU A 131 -11.11 -2.01 -4.64
CA LEU A 131 -9.72 -1.61 -4.40
C LEU A 131 -8.67 -2.37 -5.22
N VAL A 132 -9.05 -3.49 -5.88
CA VAL A 132 -8.16 -4.38 -6.63
C VAL A 132 -8.69 -4.52 -8.06
N VAL A 133 -7.98 -3.94 -9.01
CA VAL A 133 -8.39 -3.91 -10.42
C VAL A 133 -7.82 -5.12 -11.15
N THR A 134 -8.62 -5.74 -12.02
CA THR A 134 -8.17 -6.78 -12.97
C THR A 134 -7.66 -6.10 -14.25
N LEU A 135 -6.45 -6.47 -14.69
CA LEU A 135 -5.76 -5.93 -15.86
C LEU A 135 -6.09 -6.69 -17.15
#